data_AF-A0A2T5EJY6-F1
#
_entry.id   AF-A0A2T5EJY6-F1
#
_cell.length_a   1.000
_cell.length_b   1.000
_cell.length_c   1.000
_cell.angle_alpha   90.00
_cell.angle_beta   90.00
_cell.angle_gamma   90.00
#
_symmetry.space_group_name_H-M   'P 1'
#
loop_
_entity.id
_entity.type
_entity.pdbx_description
1 polymer ?
#
loop_
_entity_poly.entity_id
_entity_poly.type
_entity_poly.pdbx_seq_one_letter_code
_entity_poly.pdbx_strand_id
1 'polypeptide(L)'
;MKTSKPIISHDELTRLLMYDPETGEIRNKVKRGGRAMPDALAGCIKKQGNNLRRIIKLNGVDYSASQIAIYYMTGELPDESEYVIWNKNRDTLDNRYNNLSVIPFSIRSRRNNPRTGISNYRGVYWSSVSVS
;
A
#
# COMPACT_ATOMS: atom_id res chain seq x y z
N MET A 1 13.39 8.26 -0.77
CA MET A 1 12.69 7.01 -1.18
C MET A 1 12.99 6.83 -2.65
N LYS A 2 13.49 5.68 -3.10
CA LYS A 2 13.57 5.42 -4.54
C LYS A 2 12.15 5.20 -5.06
N THR A 3 11.85 5.74 -6.24
CA THR A 3 10.55 5.61 -6.91
C THR A 3 10.73 4.79 -8.17
N SER A 4 9.81 3.86 -8.42
CA SER A 4 9.77 3.19 -9.72
C SER A 4 9.10 4.10 -10.75
N LYS A 5 9.54 4.04 -12.02
CA LYS A 5 8.85 4.76 -13.09
C LYS A 5 7.60 3.97 -13.49
N PRO A 6 6.39 4.45 -13.21
CA PRO A 6 5.18 3.76 -13.61
C PRO A 6 5.02 3.85 -15.13
N ILE A 7 4.40 2.82 -15.72
CA ILE A 7 4.09 2.78 -17.15
C ILE A 7 3.02 3.84 -17.50
N ILE A 8 2.10 4.10 -16.57
CA ILE A 8 1.13 5.19 -16.66
C ILE A 8 1.66 6.44 -15.96
N SER A 9 1.51 7.61 -16.57
CA SER A 9 1.85 8.89 -15.91
C SER A 9 0.81 9.28 -14.87
N HIS A 10 1.19 10.19 -13.96
CA HIS A 10 0.29 10.66 -12.91
C HIS A 10 -0.90 11.44 -13.50
N ASP A 11 -0.63 12.26 -14.51
CA ASP A 11 -1.67 12.99 -15.24
C ASP A 11 -2.64 12.05 -15.96
N GLU A 12 -2.14 10.98 -16.56
CA GLU A 12 -3.00 9.99 -17.21
C GLU A 12 -3.84 9.23 -16.16
N LEU A 13 -3.24 8.84 -15.04
CA LEU A 13 -3.95 8.20 -13.93
C LEU A 13 -5.11 9.06 -13.41
N THR A 14 -4.87 10.34 -13.13
CA THR A 14 -5.88 11.28 -12.60
C THR A 14 -6.95 11.68 -13.64
N ARG A 15 -6.63 11.56 -14.94
CA ARG A 15 -7.63 11.65 -16.02
C ARG A 15 -8.54 10.43 -16.06
N LEU A 16 -7.97 9.24 -15.88
CA LEU A 16 -8.70 7.97 -16.01
C LEU A 16 -9.50 7.59 -14.76
N LEU A 17 -9.04 7.97 -13.57
CA LEU A 17 -9.58 7.51 -12.28
C LEU A 17 -9.86 8.68 -11.33
N MET A 18 -10.84 8.47 -10.46
CA MET A 18 -11.14 9.30 -9.31
C MET A 18 -10.88 8.49 -8.05
N TYR A 19 -10.16 9.07 -7.10
CA TYR A 19 -9.88 8.47 -5.80
C TYR A 19 -10.40 9.38 -4.70
N ASP A 20 -11.13 8.81 -3.75
CA ASP A 20 -11.55 9.48 -2.53
C ASP A 20 -10.66 9.01 -1.36
N PRO A 21 -9.85 9.91 -0.76
CA PRO A 21 -8.92 9.54 0.31
C PRO A 21 -9.62 9.15 1.62
N GLU A 22 -10.84 9.62 1.86
CA GLU A 22 -11.58 9.39 3.11
C GLU A 22 -12.30 8.04 3.09
N THR A 23 -12.78 7.60 1.92
CA THR A 23 -13.46 6.30 1.75
C THR A 23 -12.54 5.22 1.21
N GLY A 24 -11.46 5.60 0.52
CA GLY A 24 -10.58 4.67 -0.18
C GLY A 24 -11.13 4.16 -1.51
N GLU A 25 -12.28 4.68 -1.96
CA GLU A 25 -12.91 4.25 -3.20
C GLU A 25 -12.16 4.78 -4.42
N ILE A 26 -12.01 3.92 -5.43
CA ILE A 26 -11.45 4.28 -6.73
C ILE A 26 -12.50 4.00 -7.79
N ARG A 27 -12.89 5.01 -8.57
CA ARG A 27 -13.90 4.93 -9.62
C ARG A 27 -13.32 5.32 -10.97
N ASN A 28 -13.87 4.76 -12.06
CA ASN A 28 -13.44 5.17 -13.39
C ASN A 28 -14.08 6.51 -13.76
N LYS A 29 -13.29 7.49 -14.21
CA LYS A 29 -13.82 8.76 -14.73
C LYS A 29 -14.30 8.64 -16.17
N VAL A 30 -13.71 7.72 -16.92
CA VAL A 30 -14.01 7.50 -18.34
C VAL A 30 -14.23 6.03 -18.63
N LYS A 31 -14.87 5.74 -19.76
CA LYS A 31 -15.00 4.38 -20.27
C LYS A 31 -13.63 3.88 -20.72
N ARG A 32 -13.15 2.78 -20.13
CA ARG A 32 -11.85 2.15 -20.48
C ARG A 32 -11.97 0.77 -21.10
N GLY A 33 -13.18 0.21 -21.14
CA GLY A 33 -13.49 -1.11 -21.69
C GLY A 33 -14.89 -1.53 -21.30
N GLY A 34 -15.36 -2.68 -21.79
CA GLY A 34 -16.75 -3.12 -21.59
C GLY A 34 -17.21 -3.25 -20.13
N ARG A 35 -16.28 -3.48 -19.19
CA ARG A 35 -16.56 -3.59 -17.74
C ARG A 35 -16.11 -2.38 -16.92
N ALA A 36 -15.41 -1.44 -17.54
CA ALA A 36 -14.88 -0.23 -16.89
C ALA A 36 -15.68 0.98 -17.37
N MET A 37 -16.93 1.05 -16.91
CA MET A 37 -17.83 2.18 -17.19
C MET A 37 -17.49 3.38 -16.31
N PRO A 38 -17.80 4.61 -16.76
CA PRO A 38 -17.75 5.80 -15.91
C PRO A 38 -18.52 5.58 -14.60
N ASP A 39 -17.98 6.14 -13.51
CA ASP A 39 -18.44 6.08 -12.12
C ASP A 39 -18.50 4.69 -11.46
N ALA A 40 -18.35 3.63 -12.25
CA ALA A 40 -18.24 2.28 -11.72
C ALA A 40 -16.95 2.13 -10.90
N LEU A 41 -17.05 1.37 -9.81
CA LEU A 41 -15.91 1.02 -8.97
C LEU A 41 -14.83 0.33 -9.80
N ALA A 42 -13.60 0.81 -9.71
CA ALA A 42 -12.50 0.35 -10.53
C ALA A 42 -11.97 -1.01 -10.03
N GLY A 43 -11.60 -1.85 -11.00
CA GLY A 43 -10.90 -3.10 -10.76
C GLY A 43 -11.76 -4.21 -10.18
N CYS A 44 -11.10 -5.28 -9.75
CA CYS A 44 -11.72 -6.48 -9.21
C CYS A 44 -10.92 -6.99 -8.01
N ILE A 45 -11.57 -7.72 -7.10
CA ILE A 45 -10.88 -8.35 -5.97
C ILE A 45 -10.23 -9.63 -6.48
N LYS A 46 -8.93 -9.78 -6.23
CA LYS A 46 -8.14 -10.98 -6.53
C LYS A 46 -7.40 -11.45 -5.28
N LYS A 47 -7.19 -12.75 -5.16
CA LYS A 47 -6.33 -13.34 -4.13
C LYS A 47 -4.86 -13.19 -4.55
N GLN A 48 -4.02 -12.69 -3.65
CA GLN A 48 -2.57 -12.62 -3.82
C GLN A 48 -1.88 -13.19 -2.58
N GLY A 49 -1.36 -14.42 -2.70
CA GLY A 49 -0.93 -15.21 -1.55
C GLY A 49 -2.09 -15.43 -0.58
N ASN A 50 -1.92 -15.01 0.67
CA ASN A 50 -2.93 -15.15 1.73
C ASN A 50 -3.88 -13.95 1.86
N ASN A 51 -3.71 -12.90 1.05
CA ASN A 51 -4.49 -11.66 1.16
C ASN A 51 -5.39 -11.45 -0.05
N LEU A 52 -6.46 -10.68 0.12
CA LEU A 52 -7.31 -10.19 -0.96
C LEU A 52 -6.91 -8.77 -1.33
N ARG A 53 -6.75 -8.47 -2.61
CA ARG A 53 -6.44 -7.13 -3.08
C ARG A 53 -7.39 -6.73 -4.20
N ARG A 54 -7.79 -5.46 -4.20
CA ARG A 54 -8.42 -4.85 -5.37
C ARG A 54 -7.34 -4.52 -6.38
N ILE A 55 -7.45 -5.09 -7.58
CA ILE A 55 -6.50 -4.93 -8.69
C ILE A 55 -7.20 -4.19 -9.83
N ILE A 56 -6.55 -3.15 -10.31
CA ILE A 56 -7.00 -2.26 -11.38
C ILE A 56 -5.97 -2.33 -12.50
N LYS A 57 -6.42 -2.74 -13.69
CA LYS A 57 -5.57 -2.80 -14.88
C LYS A 57 -5.56 -1.44 -15.59
N LEU A 58 -4.36 -0.91 -15.86
CA LEU A 58 -4.12 0.34 -16.59
C LEU A 58 -2.99 0.07 -17.59
N ASN A 59 -3.21 0.38 -18.87
CA ASN A 59 -2.23 0.18 -19.95
C ASN A 59 -1.59 -1.22 -19.96
N GLY A 60 -2.40 -2.26 -19.72
CA GLY A 60 -1.96 -3.67 -19.66
C GLY A 60 -1.38 -4.10 -18.30
N VAL A 61 -1.02 -3.17 -17.43
CA VAL A 61 -0.35 -3.41 -16.15
C VAL A 61 -1.36 -3.49 -15.01
N ASP A 62 -1.16 -4.44 -14.09
CA ASP A 62 -1.99 -4.61 -12.90
C ASP A 62 -1.42 -3.76 -11.75
N TYR A 63 -2.21 -2.81 -11.27
CA TYR A 63 -1.92 -2.02 -10.07
C TYR A 63 -2.90 -2.41 -8.95
N SER A 64 -2.41 -2.54 -7.72
CA SER A 64 -3.27 -2.61 -6.55
C SER A 64 -3.92 -1.26 -6.26
N ALA A 65 -5.10 -1.30 -5.63
CA ALA A 65 -5.79 -0.09 -5.17
C ALA A 65 -4.91 0.75 -4.24
N SER A 66 -4.10 0.12 -3.38
CA SER A 66 -3.21 0.85 -2.48
C SER A 66 -2.08 1.58 -3.23
N GLN A 67 -1.52 0.97 -4.30
CA GLN A 67 -0.56 1.64 -5.19
C GLN A 67 -1.19 2.84 -5.89
N ILE A 68 -2.40 2.69 -6.41
CA ILE A 68 -3.12 3.79 -7.06
C ILE A 68 -3.41 4.90 -6.05
N ALA A 69 -3.86 4.58 -4.84
CA ALA A 69 -4.13 5.55 -3.79
C ALA A 69 -2.88 6.39 -3.44
N ILE A 70 -1.73 5.72 -3.19
CA ILE A 70 -0.47 6.44 -2.94
C ILE A 70 -0.09 7.29 -4.16
N TYR A 71 -0.07 6.70 -5.36
CA TYR A 71 0.37 7.40 -6.56
C TYR A 71 -0.53 8.58 -6.94
N TYR A 72 -1.83 8.48 -6.67
CA TYR A 72 -2.81 9.55 -6.86
C TYR A 72 -2.58 10.72 -5.89
N MET A 73 -2.18 10.44 -4.65
CA MET A 73 -2.00 11.49 -3.64
C MET A 73 -0.62 12.14 -3.69
N THR A 74 0.42 11.38 -4.04
CA THR A 74 1.82 11.85 -3.95
C THR A 74 2.44 12.15 -5.30
N GLY A 75 1.88 11.67 -6.41
CA GLY A 75 2.54 11.72 -7.72
C GLY A 75 3.74 10.78 -7.86
N GLU A 76 4.01 9.94 -6.85
CA GLU A 76 5.16 9.04 -6.81
C GLU A 76 4.74 7.61 -6.45
N LEU A 77 5.23 6.64 -7.22
CA LEU A 77 5.04 5.22 -6.91
C LEU A 77 6.28 4.70 -6.16
N PRO A 78 6.13 4.11 -4.96
CA PRO A 78 7.25 3.55 -4.23
C PRO A 78 7.98 2.47 -5.05
N ASP A 79 9.30 2.40 -4.94
CA ASP A 79 10.07 1.29 -5.50
C ASP A 79 9.79 0.01 -4.71
N GLU A 80 9.12 -0.94 -5.37
CA GLU A 80 8.72 -2.23 -4.79
C GLU A 80 9.89 -3.17 -4.49
N SER A 81 11.12 -2.82 -4.87
CA SER A 81 12.32 -3.56 -4.45
C SER A 81 12.78 -3.17 -3.03
N GLU A 82 12.45 -1.96 -2.57
CA GLU A 82 12.88 -1.44 -1.27
C GLU A 82 11.73 -1.17 -0.29
N TYR A 83 10.56 -0.78 -0.82
CA TYR A 83 9.42 -0.30 -0.05
C TYR A 83 8.16 -1.12 -0.31
N VAL A 84 7.25 -1.07 0.66
CA VAL A 84 5.94 -1.69 0.59
C VAL A 84 4.89 -0.76 1.18
N ILE A 85 3.70 -0.78 0.58
CA ILE A 85 2.53 -0.08 1.10
C ILE A 85 1.87 -0.97 2.15
N TRP A 86 1.77 -0.45 3.38
CA TRP A 86 1.24 -1.13 4.54
C TRP A 86 -0.08 -0.51 4.99
N ASN A 87 -1.11 -1.34 5.13
CA ASN A 87 -2.39 -0.98 5.75
C ASN A 87 -2.24 -1.07 7.28
N LYS A 88 -2.43 0.05 7.99
CA LYS A 88 -2.25 0.12 9.46
C LYS A 88 -3.18 -0.84 10.19
N ASN A 89 -4.43 -0.96 9.73
CA ASN A 89 -5.43 -1.88 10.29
C ASN A 89 -5.29 -3.34 9.82
N ARG A 90 -4.29 -3.66 9.00
CA ARG A 90 -4.06 -5.00 8.40
C ARG A 90 -5.17 -5.48 7.46
N ASP A 91 -6.12 -4.63 7.11
CA ASP A 91 -7.08 -4.90 6.04
C ASP A 91 -6.52 -4.40 4.71
N THR A 92 -6.25 -5.34 3.82
CA THR A 92 -5.68 -5.08 2.48
C THR A 92 -6.69 -4.52 1.47
N LEU A 93 -7.99 -4.51 1.82
CA LEU A 93 -9.05 -3.90 1.02
C LEU A 93 -9.40 -2.48 1.50
N ASP A 94 -8.95 -2.08 2.68
CA ASP A 94 -9.12 -0.72 3.20
C ASP A 94 -8.03 0.22 2.65
N ASN A 95 -8.41 0.93 1.59
CA ASN A 95 -7.52 1.81 0.82
C ASN A 95 -7.67 3.29 1.17
N ARG A 96 -8.23 3.62 2.34
CA ARG A 96 -8.26 5.01 2.86
C ARG A 96 -6.84 5.53 3.02
N TYR A 97 -6.58 6.76 2.60
CA TYR A 97 -5.22 7.29 2.54
C TYR A 97 -4.58 7.33 3.93
N ASN A 98 -5.36 7.71 4.95
CA ASN A 98 -4.91 7.73 6.34
C ASN A 98 -4.55 6.33 6.90
N ASN A 99 -5.04 5.26 6.29
CA ASN A 99 -4.77 3.87 6.66
C ASN A 99 -3.52 3.32 5.94
N LEU A 100 -3.04 3.98 4.90
CA LEU A 100 -1.87 3.55 4.14
C LEU A 100 -0.59 4.17 4.69
N SER A 101 0.53 3.45 4.55
CA SER A 101 1.87 3.97 4.85
C SER A 101 2.90 3.27 3.98
N VAL A 102 3.82 4.03 3.40
CA VAL A 102 4.96 3.46 2.68
C VAL A 102 6.06 3.17 3.69
N ILE A 103 6.47 1.92 3.82
CA ILE A 103 7.49 1.48 4.76
C ILE A 103 8.55 0.63 4.06
N PRO A 104 9.82 0.62 4.54
CA PRO A 104 10.82 -0.31 4.05
C PRO A 104 10.47 -1.77 4.37
N PHE A 105 10.89 -2.72 3.53
CA PHE A 105 10.68 -4.16 3.78
C PHE A 105 11.23 -4.64 5.13
N SER A 106 12.37 -4.08 5.55
CA SER A 106 13.01 -4.39 6.83
C SER A 106 12.10 -4.11 8.03
N ILE A 107 11.24 -3.09 7.94
CA ILE A 107 10.27 -2.73 8.98
C ILE A 107 9.05 -3.64 8.94
N ARG A 108 8.55 -3.98 7.74
CA ARG A 108 7.41 -4.91 7.58
C ARG A 108 7.70 -6.27 8.20
N SER A 109 8.89 -6.82 7.97
CA SER A 109 9.30 -8.13 8.54
C SER A 109 9.24 -8.13 10.07
N ARG A 110 9.74 -7.08 10.71
CA ARG A 110 9.67 -6.91 12.18
C ARG A 110 8.22 -6.84 12.69
N ARG A 111 7.33 -6.11 12.01
CA ARG A 111 5.92 -5.97 12.42
C ARG A 111 5.11 -7.27 12.29
N ASN A 112 5.50 -8.15 11.36
CA ASN A 112 4.86 -9.45 11.17
C ASN A 112 5.42 -10.53 12.11
N ASN A 113 6.51 -10.27 12.83
CA ASN A 113 7.07 -11.20 13.79
C ASN A 113 6.50 -10.92 15.19
N PRO A 114 5.60 -11.76 15.73
CA PRO A 114 5.07 -11.58 17.07
C PRO A 114 6.15 -11.69 18.17
N ARG A 115 7.32 -12.25 17.87
CA ARG A 115 8.45 -12.33 18.82
C ARG A 115 9.14 -11.00 19.09
N THR A 116 8.90 -9.99 18.26
CA THR A 116 9.37 -8.62 18.50
C THR A 116 8.18 -7.76 18.90
N GLY A 117 7.60 -8.10 20.06
CA GLY A 117 6.77 -7.17 20.80
C GLY A 117 7.53 -5.87 21.05
N ILE A 118 6.80 -4.77 21.15
CA ILE A 118 7.30 -3.41 21.36
C ILE A 118 7.79 -3.27 22.82
N SER A 119 8.75 -4.10 23.24
CA SER A 119 9.51 -3.86 24.46
C SER A 119 10.73 -3.03 24.07
N ASN A 120 10.64 -1.73 24.34
CA ASN A 120 11.69 -0.73 24.10
C ASN A 120 12.94 -0.90 25.00
N TYR A 121 13.29 -2.11 25.40
CA TYR A 121 14.48 -2.37 26.20
C TYR A 121 15.58 -2.95 25.31
N ARG A 122 16.53 -2.08 24.93
CA ARG A 122 17.89 -2.54 24.59
C ARG A 122 18.52 -3.14 25.84
N GLY A 123 19.25 -4.23 25.64
CA GLY A 123 19.76 -5.10 26.70
C GLY A 123 20.42 -4.36 27.87
N VAL A 124 20.02 -4.78 29.07
CA VAL A 124 20.76 -4.58 30.31
C VAL A 124 20.86 -5.95 30.99
N TYR A 125 22.09 -6.38 31.23
CA TYR A 125 22.40 -7.51 32.09
C TYR A 125 22.51 -6.97 33.52
N TRP A 126 21.77 -7.57 34.46
CA TRP A 126 22.01 -7.37 35.88
C TRP A 126 23.19 -8.23 36.29
N SER A 127 24.39 -7.65 36.40
CA SER A 127 25.45 -8.26 37.20
C SER A 127 25.22 -7.88 38.66
N SER A 128 24.84 -8.86 39.48
CA SER A 128 24.90 -8.70 40.93
C SER A 128 26.38 -8.74 41.32
N VAL A 129 26.97 -7.58 41.60
CA VAL A 129 28.23 -7.52 42.33
C VAL A 129 27.87 -7.55 43.80
N SER A 130 28.00 -8.72 44.42
CA SER A 130 28.11 -8.81 45.87
C SER A 130 29.56 -8.61 46.23
N VAL A 131 29.86 -7.46 46.83
CA VAL A 131 31.10 -7.24 47.59
C VAL A 131 30.88 -7.83 48.97
N SER A 132 31.75 -8.77 49.37
CA SER A 132 32.08 -9.07 50.77
C SER A 132 33.45 -9.75 50.78
#